data_AF-A0A5K3EZ39-F1
#
_entry.id   AF-A0A5K3EZ39-F1
#
_cell.length_a   1.000
_cell.length_b   1.000
_cell.length_c   1.000
_cell.angle_alpha   90.00
_cell.angle_beta   90.00
_cell.angle_gamma   90.00
#
_symmetry.space_group_name_H-M   'P 1'
#
loop_
_entity.id
_entity.type
_entity.pdbx_description
1 polymer ?
#
loop_
_entity_poly.entity_id
_entity_poly.type
_entity_poly.pdbx_seq_one_letter_code
_entity_poly.pdbx_strand_id
1 'polypeptide(L)'
;ESTTTPTEPTTTTTVSKETTTSTTSAPSASKKASQQTTLMVCFYKPAGNKQGEKPYQKGQSCSACPADTHCDRKQCVTNSASTLMSTVVAVILAMLAIQCFA
;
A
#
# COMPACT_ATOMS: atom_id res chain seq x y z
N GLU A 1 -36.00 7.58 14.13
CA GLU A 1 -35.22 7.82 12.90
C GLU A 1 -33.84 8.30 13.30
N SER A 2 -32.82 7.46 13.16
CA SER A 2 -31.42 7.91 13.13
C SER A 2 -30.57 6.77 12.60
N THR A 3 -30.27 6.87 11.31
CA THR A 3 -29.49 5.95 10.50
C THR A 3 -28.04 5.93 10.99
N THR A 4 -27.57 4.76 11.44
CA THR A 4 -26.16 4.52 11.79
C THR A 4 -25.36 4.24 10.52
N THR A 5 -24.55 5.21 10.10
CA THR A 5 -23.54 5.07 9.03
C THR A 5 -22.35 4.23 9.54
N PRO A 6 -21.87 3.21 8.80
CA PRO A 6 -20.67 2.47 9.20
C PRO A 6 -19.41 3.32 9.02
N THR A 7 -18.62 3.44 10.08
CA THR A 7 -17.29 4.06 10.06
C THR A 7 -16.34 3.22 9.20
N GLU A 8 -15.95 3.77 8.05
CA GLU A 8 -14.99 3.21 7.11
C GLU A 8 -13.60 3.04 7.78
N PRO A 9 -12.94 1.87 7.67
CA PRO A 9 -11.65 1.64 8.30
C PRO A 9 -10.56 2.45 7.57
N THR A 10 -9.82 3.25 8.34
CA THR A 10 -8.62 3.99 7.93
C THR A 10 -7.65 3.04 7.20
N THR A 11 -7.68 3.10 5.86
CA THR A 11 -6.92 2.19 5.02
C THR A 11 -5.49 2.67 4.91
N THR A 12 -4.58 1.98 5.60
CA THR A 12 -3.12 2.07 5.40
C THR A 12 -2.83 1.89 3.91
N THR A 13 -2.41 2.98 3.25
CA THR A 13 -2.23 3.01 1.80
C THR A 13 -0.88 2.41 1.43
N THR A 14 -0.81 1.08 1.34
CA THR A 14 0.33 0.40 0.75
C THR A 14 0.24 0.50 -0.78
N VAL A 15 1.20 1.19 -1.41
CA VAL A 15 1.29 1.22 -2.87
C VAL A 15 1.89 -0.09 -3.36
N SER A 16 1.02 -1.02 -3.72
CA SER A 16 1.43 -2.29 -4.31
C SER A 16 1.46 -2.18 -5.84
N LYS A 17 2.57 -2.60 -6.46
CA LYS A 17 2.72 -2.74 -7.91
C LYS A 17 2.67 -4.24 -8.26
N GLU A 18 1.66 -4.64 -9.00
CA GLU A 18 1.56 -5.99 -9.57
C GLU A 18 1.86 -5.90 -11.07
N THR A 19 2.72 -6.79 -11.59
CA THR A 19 3.11 -6.81 -13.02
C THR A 19 2.72 -8.15 -13.65
N THR A 20 2.03 -8.12 -14.78
CA THR A 20 1.68 -9.33 -15.54
C THR A 20 2.16 -9.18 -16.99
N THR A 21 2.81 -10.24 -17.49
CA THR A 21 3.29 -10.33 -18.87
C THR A 21 2.47 -11.38 -19.60
N SER A 22 1.91 -11.05 -20.77
CA SER A 22 1.15 -12.00 -21.59
C SER A 22 1.63 -11.96 -23.04
N THR A 23 1.85 -13.14 -23.61
CA THR A 23 2.17 -13.33 -25.02
C THR A 23 0.88 -13.68 -25.76
N THR A 24 0.42 -12.83 -26.66
CA THR A 24 -0.77 -13.11 -27.47
C THR A 24 -0.33 -13.50 -28.88
N SER A 25 -0.57 -14.75 -29.28
CA SER A 25 -0.52 -15.14 -30.70
C SER A 25 -1.87 -14.83 -31.33
N ALA A 26 -1.93 -13.82 -32.19
CA ALA A 26 -3.15 -13.51 -32.94
C ALA A 26 -3.49 -14.62 -33.95
N PRO A 27 -4.75 -15.09 -34.05
CA PRO A 27 -5.16 -16.00 -35.12
C PRO A 27 -5.29 -15.22 -36.44
N SER A 28 -4.22 -15.19 -37.23
CA SER A 28 -4.20 -14.49 -38.52
C SER A 28 -4.62 -15.42 -39.66
N ALA A 29 -5.85 -15.23 -40.19
CA ALA A 29 -6.25 -15.72 -41.50
C ALA A 29 -5.68 -14.79 -42.59
N SER A 30 -4.37 -14.86 -42.83
CA SER A 30 -3.63 -14.37 -44.00
C SER A 30 -2.14 -14.52 -43.70
N LYS A 31 -1.37 -15.10 -44.64
CA LYS A 31 0.08 -15.30 -44.51
C LYS A 31 0.81 -13.94 -44.39
N LYS A 32 0.96 -13.41 -43.17
CA LYS A 32 2.01 -12.47 -42.76
C LYS A 32 2.73 -13.10 -41.58
N ALA A 33 4.06 -12.97 -41.54
CA ALA A 33 4.87 -13.43 -40.44
C ALA A 33 4.24 -13.00 -39.11
N SER A 34 3.97 -13.96 -38.24
CA SER A 34 3.37 -13.76 -36.93
C SER A 34 4.30 -12.89 -36.09
N GLN A 35 4.03 -11.59 -36.03
CA GLN A 35 4.72 -10.69 -35.11
C GLN A 35 4.24 -11.02 -33.69
N GLN A 36 4.99 -11.86 -32.98
CA GLN A 36 4.76 -12.10 -31.56
C GLN A 36 4.94 -10.77 -30.81
N THR A 37 3.90 -10.33 -30.11
CA THR A 37 3.92 -9.10 -29.32
C THR A 37 3.80 -9.45 -27.84
N THR A 38 4.75 -8.96 -27.05
CA THR A 38 4.73 -9.08 -25.59
C THR A 38 4.03 -7.87 -25.00
N LEU A 39 3.00 -8.09 -24.18
CA LEU A 39 2.32 -7.03 -23.43
C LEU A 39 2.72 -7.09 -21.96
N MET A 40 3.15 -5.95 -21.40
CA MET A 40 3.44 -5.78 -19.97
C MET A 40 2.43 -4.80 -19.36
N VAL A 41 1.72 -5.24 -18.31
CA VAL A 41 0.71 -4.45 -17.61
C VAL A 41 1.10 -4.30 -16.14
N CYS A 42 0.97 -3.08 -15.61
CA CYS A 42 1.18 -2.79 -14.19
C CYS A 42 -0.14 -2.31 -13.56
N PHE A 43 -0.55 -2.93 -12.46
CA PHE A 43 -1.67 -2.46 -11.65
C PHE A 43 -1.16 -1.75 -10.40
N TYR A 44 -1.80 -0.63 -10.05
CA TYR A 44 -1.47 0.19 -8.89
C TYR A 44 -2.67 0.24 -7.94
N LYS A 45 -2.40 0.14 -6.64
CA LYS A 45 -3.39 0.35 -5.59
C LYS A 45 -2.91 1.44 -4.62
N PRO A 46 -3.79 2.32 -4.14
CA PRO A 46 -5.18 2.52 -4.58
C PRO A 46 -5.24 3.15 -5.98
N ALA A 47 -6.44 3.19 -6.58
CA ALA A 47 -6.63 3.81 -7.89
C ALA A 47 -6.38 5.32 -7.84
N GLY A 48 -5.42 5.78 -8.65
CA GLY A 48 -5.08 7.20 -8.83
C GLY A 48 -5.68 7.80 -10.10
N ASN A 49 -4.98 8.77 -10.69
CA ASN A 49 -5.31 9.42 -11.97
C ASN A 49 -6.76 9.94 -12.07
N LYS A 50 -7.28 10.47 -10.96
CA LYS A 50 -8.62 11.06 -10.89
C LYS A 50 -8.65 12.38 -11.67
N GLN A 51 -9.67 12.57 -12.50
CA GLN A 51 -9.78 13.74 -13.36
C GLN A 51 -9.88 15.03 -12.52
N GLY A 52 -9.08 16.04 -12.85
CA GLY A 52 -9.05 17.31 -12.14
C GLY A 52 -8.20 17.31 -10.85
N GLU A 53 -7.73 16.15 -10.39
CA GLU A 53 -6.84 16.06 -9.23
C GLU A 53 -5.37 16.15 -9.62
N LYS A 54 -4.55 16.75 -8.75
CA LYS A 54 -3.10 16.73 -8.91
C LYS A 54 -2.55 15.40 -8.39
N PRO A 55 -1.56 14.79 -9.07
CA PRO A 55 -0.95 13.54 -8.61
C PRO A 55 -0.29 13.64 -7.22
N TYR A 56 0.10 14.85 -6.80
CA TYR A 56 0.75 15.12 -5.52
C TYR A 56 0.35 16.46 -4.94
N GLN A 57 0.44 16.58 -3.62
CA GLN A 57 0.31 17.84 -2.91
C GLN A 57 1.62 18.66 -3.03
N LYS A 58 1.50 19.98 -3.13
CA LYS A 58 2.67 20.88 -3.15
C LYS A 58 3.16 21.11 -1.72
N GLY A 59 4.47 20.99 -1.51
CA GLY A 59 5.09 21.29 -0.22
C GLY A 59 6.53 20.80 -0.14
N GLN A 60 7.17 21.02 1.01
CA GLN A 60 8.45 20.41 1.32
C GLN A 60 8.27 18.89 1.46
N SER A 61 9.24 18.11 0.98
CA SER A 61 9.22 16.65 1.13
C SER A 61 9.02 16.25 2.59
N CYS A 62 8.20 15.22 2.81
CA CYS A 62 7.86 14.67 4.13
C CYS A 62 7.10 15.60 5.10
N SER A 63 6.76 16.84 4.70
CA SER A 63 6.00 17.77 5.55
C SER A 63 4.57 17.31 5.88
N ALA A 64 4.03 16.37 5.10
CA ALA A 64 2.69 15.81 5.26
C ALA A 64 2.69 14.27 5.33
N CYS A 65 3.77 13.66 5.85
CA CYS A 65 3.79 12.21 6.06
C CYS A 65 2.77 11.81 7.14
N PRO A 66 2.05 10.67 6.98
CA PRO A 66 1.17 10.15 8.02
C PRO A 66 1.91 9.84 9.33
N ALA A 67 1.16 9.81 10.44
CA ALA A 67 1.68 9.28 11.70
C ALA A 67 2.21 7.85 11.51
N ASP A 68 3.17 7.45 12.34
CA ASP A 68 3.84 6.14 12.31
C ASP A 68 4.63 5.81 11.02
N THR A 69 4.96 6.84 10.24
CA THR A 69 5.91 6.76 9.13
C THR A 69 7.15 7.61 9.40
N HIS A 70 8.25 7.32 8.72
CA HIS A 70 9.45 8.16 8.73
C HIS A 70 9.83 8.58 7.32
N CYS A 71 10.62 9.65 7.23
CA CYS A 71 11.13 10.16 5.97
C CYS A 71 12.39 9.39 5.58
N ASP A 72 12.31 8.54 4.56
CA ASP A 72 13.46 7.93 3.91
C ASP A 72 13.54 8.41 2.46
N ARG A 73 14.70 8.96 2.07
CA ARG A 73 14.94 9.47 0.70
C ARG A 73 13.80 10.32 0.13
N LYS A 74 13.23 11.21 0.95
CA LYS A 74 12.10 12.09 0.62
C LYS A 74 10.75 11.38 0.39
N GLN A 75 10.61 10.15 0.88
CA GLN A 75 9.39 9.34 0.82
C GLN A 75 8.95 8.93 2.23
N CYS A 76 7.65 8.79 2.44
CA CYS A 76 7.10 8.29 3.70
C CYS A 76 7.17 6.76 3.68
N VAL A 77 7.90 6.18 4.64
CA VAL A 77 8.04 4.73 4.78
C VAL A 77 7.44 4.30 6.11
N THR A 78 6.65 3.23 6.10
CA THR A 78 6.04 2.67 7.31
C THR A 78 7.11 2.16 8.26
N ASN A 79 6.95 2.47 9.55
CA ASN A 79 7.83 1.92 10.59
C ASN A 79 7.53 0.43 10.78
N SER A 80 8.23 -0.45 10.05
CA SER A 80 8.09 -1.91 10.18
C SER A 80 8.38 -2.42 11.61
N ALA A 81 9.08 -1.62 12.44
CA ALA A 81 9.46 -1.97 13.81
C ALA A 81 8.40 -1.62 14.87
N SER A 82 7.43 -0.73 14.59
CA SER A 82 6.51 -0.22 15.62
C SER A 82 5.57 -1.30 16.16
N THR A 83 5.10 -2.20 15.29
CA THR A 83 4.17 -3.28 15.66
C THR A 83 4.80 -4.33 16.57
N LEU A 84 6.09 -4.63 16.38
CA LEU A 84 6.81 -5.62 17.20
C LEU A 84 7.15 -5.07 18.58
N MET A 85 7.47 -3.77 18.69
CA MET A 85 7.80 -3.16 19.98
C MET A 85 6.57 -3.06 20.88
N SER A 86 5.39 -2.80 20.30
CA SER A 86 4.14 -2.69 21.06
C SER A 86 3.73 -4.01 21.71
N THR A 87 3.86 -5.14 21.00
CA THR A 87 3.55 -6.46 21.57
C THR A 87 4.56 -6.88 22.63
N VAL A 88 5.85 -6.56 22.45
CA VAL A 88 6.91 -6.87 23.43
C VAL A 88 6.66 -6.14 24.75
N VAL A 89 6.30 -4.85 24.74
CA VAL A 89 6.00 -4.09 25.96
C VAL A 89 4.76 -4.65 26.67
N ALA A 90 3.70 -5.00 25.92
CA ALA A 90 2.51 -5.60 26.50
C ALA A 90 2.79 -6.95 27.16
N VAL A 91 3.62 -7.80 26.53
CA VAL A 91 4.04 -9.09 27.09
C VAL A 91 4.90 -8.89 28.33
N ILE A 92 5.86 -7.95 28.33
CA ILE A 92 6.70 -7.68 29.50
C ILE A 92 5.84 -7.18 30.67
N LEU A 93 4.90 -6.28 30.43
CA LEU A 93 3.98 -5.79 31.47
C LEU A 93 3.08 -6.90 32.01
N ALA A 94 2.56 -7.79 31.15
CA ALA A 94 1.79 -8.95 31.58
C ALA A 94 2.64 -9.92 32.42
N MET A 95 3.87 -10.21 31.99
CA MET A 95 4.81 -11.06 32.71
C MET A 95 5.18 -10.48 34.09
N LEU A 96 5.42 -9.17 34.18
CA LEU A 96 5.71 -8.48 35.44
C LEU A 96 4.51 -8.48 36.39
N ALA A 97 3.30 -8.32 35.86
CA ALA A 97 2.08 -8.39 36.67
C ALA A 97 1.83 -9.78 37.27
N ILE A 98 2.14 -10.86 36.52
CA ILE A 98 1.97 -12.24 36.99
C ILE A 98 2.93 -12.56 38.17
N GLN A 99 4.11 -11.94 38.22
CA GLN A 99 5.04 -12.13 39.34
C GLN A 99 4.63 -11.43 40.64
N CYS A 100 3.61 -10.57 40.63
CA CYS A 100 3.07 -9.92 41.83
C CYS A 100 1.92 -10.69 42.49
N PHE A 101 1.50 -11.84 41.95
CA PHE A 101 0.42 -12.67 42.48
C PHE A 101 0.88 -14.02 43.07
N ALA A 102 2.19 -14.19 43.29
CA ALA A 102 2.80 -15.34 43.97
C ALA A 102 3.37 -14.93 45.33
#